data_AF-A0A4Q6BIZ5-F1
#
_entry.id   AF-A0A4Q6BIZ5-F1
#
_cell.length_a   1.000
_cell.length_b   1.000
_cell.length_c   1.000
_cell.angle_alpha   90.00
_cell.angle_beta   90.00
_cell.angle_gamma   90.00
#
_symmetry.space_group_name_H-M   'P 1'
#
loop_
_entity.id
_entity.type
_entity.pdbx_description
1 polymer ?
#
loop_
_entity_poly.entity_id
_entity_poly.type
_entity_poly.pdbx_seq_one_letter_code
_entity_poly.pdbx_strand_id
1 'polypeptide(L)'
;METSGNSLLVCGIMTGTSCDGIDFAAIDFNRDGWSPSWEASREYPKPLRKRVLEIQKPGTKISVADMFKLNRDLGLFYADVTEQIIRRLEREERPDVFALHGQTVGHFPDQKPGYTVQLGDPTWLARVTGVTTVSHFREGDLTVGGQGAPLVPFFHYLLAEALDGSDIGVAILNLGGIGNFTYLGPKEMVLASDTGPANLLIDQAVQEVTRGKELYDE
;
A
#
# COMPACT_ATOMS: atom_id res chain seq x y z
N MET A 1 3.08 19.52 -18.77
CA MET A 1 1.84 18.76 -18.55
C MET A 1 0.71 19.76 -18.56
N GLU A 2 0.00 19.89 -19.67
CA GLU A 2 -1.27 20.60 -19.69
C GLU A 2 -2.31 19.63 -19.16
N THR A 3 -2.68 19.77 -17.88
CA THR A 3 -3.85 19.08 -17.33
C THR A 3 -5.07 19.76 -17.94
N SER A 4 -5.63 19.14 -18.97
CA SER A 4 -6.94 19.51 -19.51
C SER A 4 -8.02 19.08 -18.52
N GLY A 5 -8.21 19.86 -17.45
CA GLY A 5 -9.23 19.60 -16.44
C GLY A 5 -8.82 20.09 -15.06
N ASN A 6 -9.79 20.59 -14.29
CA ASN A 6 -9.64 21.00 -12.88
C ASN A 6 -9.41 19.81 -11.92
N SER A 7 -8.95 18.67 -12.45
CA SER A 7 -8.88 17.36 -11.78
C SER A 7 -7.56 16.65 -12.12
N LEU A 8 -7.08 15.86 -11.18
CA LEU A 8 -5.88 15.02 -11.23
C LEU A 8 -6.28 13.60 -10.79
N LEU A 9 -6.19 12.63 -11.69
CA LEU A 9 -6.46 11.24 -11.37
C LEU A 9 -5.18 10.55 -10.89
N VAL A 10 -5.13 10.19 -9.61
CA VAL A 10 -3.96 9.53 -8.99
C VAL A 10 -4.31 8.09 -8.68
N CYS A 11 -3.48 7.15 -9.14
CA CYS A 11 -3.61 5.74 -8.79
C CYS A 11 -2.55 5.34 -7.76
N GLY A 12 -3.00 5.03 -6.54
CA GLY A 12 -2.20 4.40 -5.50
C GLY A 12 -2.05 2.91 -5.77
N ILE A 13 -0.82 2.41 -5.65
CA ILE A 13 -0.48 1.00 -5.80
C ILE A 13 0.19 0.52 -4.51
N MET A 14 -0.40 -0.50 -3.89
CA MET A 14 0.02 -1.00 -2.59
C MET A 14 0.16 -2.52 -2.60
N THR A 15 1.16 -3.01 -1.87
CA THR A 15 1.33 -4.45 -1.61
C THR A 15 1.54 -4.63 -0.11
N GLY A 16 0.60 -5.31 0.54
CA GLY A 16 0.64 -5.57 1.96
C GLY A 16 1.78 -6.51 2.38
N THR A 17 2.09 -6.53 3.66
CA THR A 17 3.07 -7.49 4.22
C THR A 17 2.57 -8.94 4.19
N SER A 18 1.25 -9.16 4.09
CA SER A 18 0.66 -10.49 3.89
C SER A 18 1.00 -11.09 2.51
N CYS A 19 1.45 -10.26 1.56
CA CYS A 19 1.86 -10.66 0.21
C CYS A 19 0.77 -11.43 -0.55
N ASP A 20 -0.50 -11.09 -0.32
CA ASP A 20 -1.63 -11.76 -0.98
C ASP A 20 -1.79 -11.25 -2.42
N GLY A 21 -1.57 -9.95 -2.63
CA GLY A 21 -1.63 -9.35 -3.94
C GLY A 21 -1.04 -7.94 -4.02
N ILE A 22 -1.30 -7.34 -5.17
CA ILE A 22 -1.13 -5.94 -5.48
C ILE A 22 -2.49 -5.30 -5.65
N ASP A 23 -2.72 -4.20 -4.93
CA ASP A 23 -3.96 -3.45 -4.91
C ASP A 23 -3.76 -2.08 -5.56
N PHE A 24 -4.79 -1.64 -6.28
CA PHE A 24 -4.86 -0.39 -7.00
C PHE A 24 -6.10 0.37 -6.53
N ALA A 25 -5.92 1.65 -6.22
CA ALA A 25 -7.03 2.57 -5.95
C ALA A 25 -6.78 3.87 -6.71
N ALA A 26 -7.66 4.17 -7.66
CA ALA A 26 -7.65 5.44 -8.38
C ALA A 26 -8.60 6.43 -7.71
N ILE A 27 -8.09 7.63 -7.45
CA ILE A 27 -8.80 8.71 -6.79
C ILE A 27 -8.69 9.94 -7.68
N ASP A 28 -9.83 10.52 -8.02
CA ASP A 28 -9.94 11.81 -8.67
C ASP A 28 -9.79 12.90 -7.62
N PHE A 29 -8.76 13.73 -7.74
CA PHE A 29 -8.55 14.93 -6.92
C PHE A 29 -8.87 16.16 -7.73
N ASN A 30 -9.78 17.00 -7.24
CA ASN A 30 -10.12 18.28 -7.86
C ASN A 30 -10.15 19.39 -6.81
N ARG A 31 -10.50 20.62 -7.22
CA ARG A 31 -10.55 21.78 -6.31
C ARG A 31 -11.58 21.65 -5.19
N ASP A 32 -12.63 20.87 -5.42
CA ASP A 32 -13.78 20.73 -4.52
C ASP A 32 -13.63 19.50 -3.60
N GLY A 33 -12.57 18.70 -3.77
CA GLY A 33 -12.26 17.57 -2.91
C GLY A 33 -11.66 16.37 -3.66
N TRP A 34 -12.04 15.17 -3.22
CA TRP A 34 -11.59 13.93 -3.81
C TRP A 34 -12.73 12.92 -3.91
N SER A 35 -12.66 12.01 -4.88
CA SER A 35 -13.64 10.92 -5.03
C SER A 35 -12.98 9.64 -5.54
N PRO A 36 -13.38 8.46 -5.04
CA PRO A 36 -12.94 7.18 -5.62
C PRO A 36 -13.41 7.07 -7.07
N SER A 37 -12.51 6.61 -7.95
CA SER A 37 -12.81 6.38 -9.37
C SER A 37 -12.95 4.88 -9.64
N TRP A 38 -11.89 4.12 -9.44
CA TRP A 38 -11.90 2.67 -9.64
C TRP A 38 -10.87 1.98 -8.75
N GLU A 39 -11.07 0.69 -8.54
CA GLU A 39 -10.15 -0.19 -7.82
C GLU A 39 -9.88 -1.46 -8.62
N ALA A 40 -8.73 -2.07 -8.36
CA ALA A 40 -8.38 -3.36 -8.92
C ALA A 40 -7.40 -4.08 -8.01
N SER A 41 -7.40 -5.41 -8.06
CA SER A 41 -6.39 -6.21 -7.37
C SER A 41 -5.94 -7.39 -8.22
N ARG A 42 -4.71 -7.85 -7.98
CA ARG A 42 -4.17 -9.10 -8.54
C ARG A 42 -3.35 -9.84 -7.52
N GLU A 43 -3.61 -11.14 -7.40
CA GLU A 43 -2.80 -12.02 -6.56
C GLU A 43 -1.36 -12.09 -7.03
N TYR A 44 -0.44 -12.25 -6.07
CA TYR A 44 0.95 -12.54 -6.40
C TYR A 44 1.08 -13.91 -7.07
N PRO A 45 1.89 -14.04 -8.14
CA PRO A 45 2.31 -15.34 -8.65
C PRO A 45 2.98 -16.15 -7.53
N LYS A 46 2.54 -17.41 -7.32
CA LYS A 46 3.02 -18.28 -6.22
C LYS A 46 4.56 -18.29 -6.06
N PRO A 47 5.38 -18.37 -7.13
CA PRO A 47 6.84 -18.32 -7.00
C PRO A 47 7.38 -16.99 -6.48
N LEU A 48 6.75 -15.87 -6.89
CA LEU A 48 7.13 -14.52 -6.46
C LEU A 48 6.72 -14.30 -5.01
N ARG A 49 5.48 -14.65 -4.65
CA ARG A 49 4.98 -14.62 -3.27
C ARG A 49 5.90 -15.37 -2.32
N LYS A 50 6.26 -16.61 -2.68
CA LYS A 50 7.17 -17.43 -1.87
C LYS A 50 8.50 -16.72 -1.61
N ARG A 51 9.11 -16.12 -2.64
CA ARG A 51 10.39 -15.41 -2.49
C ARG A 51 10.28 -14.21 -1.57
N VAL A 52 9.21 -13.42 -1.68
CA VAL A 52 8.99 -12.26 -0.79
C VAL A 52 8.86 -12.73 0.66
N LEU A 53 8.00 -13.71 0.91
CA LEU A 53 7.75 -14.24 2.26
C LEU A 53 9.03 -14.83 2.89
N GLU A 54 9.88 -15.52 2.13
CA GLU A 54 11.14 -16.04 2.66
C GLU A 54 12.08 -14.93 3.18
N ILE A 55 12.10 -13.78 2.52
CA ILE A 55 13.03 -12.69 2.86
C ILE A 55 12.53 -11.89 4.06
N GLN A 56 11.22 -11.84 4.26
CA GLN A 56 10.61 -11.22 5.43
C GLN A 56 10.79 -12.03 6.73
N LYS A 57 11.21 -13.30 6.63
CA LYS A 57 11.47 -14.12 7.83
C LYS A 57 12.66 -13.55 8.63
N PRO A 58 12.51 -13.40 9.96
CA PRO A 58 13.61 -12.97 10.81
C PRO A 58 14.85 -13.84 10.65
N GLY A 59 16.01 -13.20 10.47
CA GLY A 59 17.30 -13.87 10.35
C GLY A 59 17.63 -14.43 8.96
N THR A 60 16.77 -14.23 7.95
CA THR A 60 17.08 -14.62 6.57
C THR A 60 18.31 -13.89 6.05
N LYS A 61 19.25 -14.64 5.47
CA LYS A 61 20.40 -14.10 4.74
C LYS A 61 20.11 -14.11 3.26
N ILE A 62 20.17 -12.94 2.62
CA ILE A 62 20.01 -12.79 1.17
C ILE A 62 21.26 -12.16 0.56
N SER A 63 21.64 -12.62 -0.64
CA SER A 63 22.73 -11.98 -1.38
C SER A 63 22.27 -10.64 -1.96
N VAL A 64 23.19 -9.69 -2.14
CA VAL A 64 22.89 -8.42 -2.83
C VAL A 64 22.28 -8.71 -4.21
N ALA A 65 22.87 -9.64 -4.97
CA ALA A 65 22.37 -10.00 -6.30
C ALA A 65 20.91 -10.49 -6.27
N ASP A 66 20.52 -11.29 -5.27
CA ASP A 66 19.14 -11.81 -5.20
C ASP A 66 18.14 -10.75 -4.73
N MET A 67 18.57 -9.80 -3.89
CA MET A 67 17.76 -8.63 -3.53
C MET A 67 17.48 -7.76 -4.77
N PHE A 68 18.49 -7.47 -5.59
CA PHE A 68 18.31 -6.74 -6.84
C PHE A 68 17.45 -7.49 -7.86
N LYS A 69 17.62 -8.83 -7.97
CA LYS A 69 16.72 -9.65 -8.81
C LYS A 69 15.28 -9.55 -8.34
N LEU A 70 15.02 -9.66 -7.04
CA LEU A 70 13.66 -9.56 -6.53
C LEU A 70 13.07 -8.15 -6.75
N ASN A 71 13.86 -7.09 -6.54
CA ASN A 71 13.43 -5.72 -6.80
C ASN A 71 12.95 -5.54 -8.26
N ARG A 72 13.73 -6.06 -9.21
CA ARG A 72 13.38 -6.07 -10.63
C ARG A 72 12.15 -6.94 -10.89
N ASP A 73 12.09 -8.16 -10.36
CA ASP A 73 11.01 -9.11 -10.64
C ASP A 73 9.66 -8.59 -10.11
N LEU A 74 9.66 -7.93 -8.95
CA LEU A 74 8.50 -7.20 -8.42
C LEU A 74 8.11 -6.04 -9.34
N GLY A 75 9.07 -5.21 -9.75
CA GLY A 75 8.82 -4.09 -10.66
C GLY A 75 8.22 -4.54 -12.00
N LEU A 76 8.74 -5.63 -12.59
CA LEU A 76 8.18 -6.24 -13.80
C LEU A 76 6.76 -6.75 -13.59
N PHE A 77 6.49 -7.42 -12.46
CA PHE A 77 5.15 -7.89 -12.13
C PHE A 77 4.16 -6.72 -11.98
N TYR A 78 4.54 -5.66 -11.28
CA TYR A 78 3.70 -4.48 -11.09
C TYR A 78 3.41 -3.79 -12.43
N ALA A 79 4.43 -3.67 -13.28
CA ALA A 79 4.31 -3.10 -14.61
C ALA A 79 3.36 -3.92 -15.51
N ASP A 80 3.51 -5.25 -15.55
CA ASP A 80 2.65 -6.15 -16.33
C ASP A 80 1.18 -6.05 -15.89
N VAL A 81 0.92 -6.11 -14.58
CA VAL A 81 -0.45 -5.97 -14.05
C VAL A 81 -1.04 -4.60 -14.40
N THR A 82 -0.26 -3.54 -14.23
CA THR A 82 -0.71 -2.18 -14.52
C THR A 82 -1.02 -1.99 -16.00
N GLU A 83 -0.17 -2.52 -16.89
CA GLU A 83 -0.41 -2.47 -18.33
C GLU A 83 -1.72 -3.19 -18.70
N GLN A 84 -1.98 -4.35 -18.10
CA GLN A 84 -3.23 -5.09 -18.32
C GLN A 84 -4.46 -4.33 -17.83
N ILE A 85 -4.35 -3.58 -16.73
CA ILE A 85 -5.43 -2.72 -16.21
C ILE A 85 -5.65 -1.54 -17.17
N ILE A 86 -4.62 -0.76 -17.49
CA ILE A 86 -4.70 0.43 -18.36
C ILE A 86 -5.29 0.10 -19.73
N ARG A 87 -4.99 -1.07 -20.29
CA ARG A 87 -5.54 -1.52 -21.58
C ARG A 87 -7.06 -1.69 -21.58
N ARG A 88 -7.68 -1.85 -20.40
CA ARG A 88 -9.13 -1.98 -20.23
C ARG A 88 -9.81 -0.68 -19.86
N LEU A 89 -9.04 0.36 -19.58
CA LEU A 89 -9.53 1.68 -19.18
C LEU A 89 -9.70 2.58 -20.40
N GLU A 90 -10.80 3.32 -20.41
CA GLU A 90 -10.99 4.44 -21.32
C GLU A 90 -9.99 5.56 -20.98
N ARG A 91 -9.83 6.52 -21.89
CA ARG A 91 -8.78 7.55 -21.77
C ARG A 91 -8.95 8.37 -20.48
N GLU A 92 -10.17 8.70 -20.12
CA GLU A 92 -10.54 9.53 -18.97
C GLU A 92 -10.35 8.80 -17.64
N GLU A 93 -10.26 7.46 -17.66
CA GLU A 93 -10.04 6.63 -16.48
C GLU A 93 -8.54 6.37 -16.22
N ARG A 94 -7.66 6.82 -17.13
CA ARG A 94 -6.21 6.58 -17.02
C ARG A 94 -5.58 7.55 -16.04
N PRO A 95 -4.78 7.07 -15.07
CA PRO A 95 -4.13 7.93 -14.09
C PRO A 95 -3.13 8.90 -14.73
N ASP A 96 -3.13 10.13 -14.23
CA ASP A 96 -2.13 11.16 -14.51
C ASP A 96 -0.82 10.92 -13.75
N VAL A 97 -0.91 10.26 -12.59
CA VAL A 97 0.21 9.92 -11.71
C VAL A 97 -0.04 8.57 -11.04
N PHE A 98 1.02 7.76 -10.92
CA PHE A 98 1.03 6.58 -10.06
C PHE A 98 1.78 6.84 -8.76
N ALA A 99 1.27 6.32 -7.66
CA ALA A 99 1.90 6.35 -6.34
C ALA A 99 2.18 4.90 -5.89
N LEU A 100 3.42 4.43 -6.09
CA LEU A 100 3.83 3.06 -5.79
C LEU A 100 4.48 2.96 -4.41
N HIS A 101 3.81 2.28 -3.48
CA HIS A 101 4.38 1.98 -2.16
C HIS A 101 5.48 0.91 -2.26
N GLY A 102 5.25 -0.15 -3.05
CA GLY A 102 6.13 -1.31 -3.16
C GLY A 102 6.03 -2.28 -1.97
N GLN A 103 6.86 -3.32 -1.98
CA GLN A 103 6.84 -4.40 -1.01
C GLN A 103 7.86 -4.18 0.10
N THR A 104 7.39 -3.96 1.32
CA THR A 104 8.29 -3.84 2.48
C THR A 104 9.00 -5.17 2.75
N VAL A 105 10.34 -5.13 2.78
CA VAL A 105 11.19 -6.27 3.19
C VAL A 105 12.04 -5.97 4.43
N GLY A 106 12.12 -4.69 4.84
CA GLY A 106 12.78 -4.27 6.07
C GLY A 106 12.27 -2.92 6.55
N HIS A 107 12.11 -2.76 7.85
CA HIS A 107 11.64 -1.52 8.48
C HIS A 107 12.20 -1.42 9.90
N PHE A 108 13.07 -0.44 10.13
CA PHE A 108 13.84 -0.27 11.37
C PHE A 108 13.85 1.21 11.78
N PRO A 109 12.70 1.75 12.21
CA PRO A 109 12.56 3.18 12.49
C PRO A 109 13.25 3.59 13.80
N ASP A 110 13.45 2.66 14.74
CA ASP A 110 14.10 2.93 16.03
C ASP A 110 15.63 3.11 15.94
N GLN A 111 16.23 2.71 14.81
CA GLN A 111 17.64 2.97 14.53
C GLN A 111 17.84 4.46 14.25
N LYS A 112 19.04 5.00 14.49
CA LYS A 112 19.31 6.44 14.29
C LYS A 112 20.56 6.65 13.42
N PRO A 113 20.40 7.08 12.15
CA PRO A 113 19.13 7.32 11.45
C PRO A 113 18.35 6.02 11.18
N GLY A 114 17.01 6.13 11.15
CA GLY A 114 16.13 5.00 10.84
C GLY A 114 16.22 4.62 9.37
N TYR A 115 15.88 3.39 9.02
CA TYR A 115 15.92 2.94 7.64
C TYR A 115 14.82 1.92 7.34
N THR A 116 14.45 1.86 6.06
CA THR A 116 13.43 0.95 5.55
C THR A 116 13.75 0.60 4.11
N VAL A 117 13.23 -0.52 3.63
CA VAL A 117 13.38 -0.96 2.25
C VAL A 117 12.04 -1.47 1.73
N GLN A 118 11.54 -0.79 0.71
CA GLN A 118 10.46 -1.26 -0.14
C GLN A 118 11.05 -1.70 -1.49
N LEU A 119 10.79 -2.94 -1.87
CA LEU A 119 11.20 -3.48 -3.17
C LEU A 119 10.08 -3.34 -4.21
N GLY A 120 10.45 -3.35 -5.48
CA GLY A 120 9.56 -3.12 -6.60
C GLY A 120 9.99 -1.88 -7.34
N ASP A 121 10.88 -2.07 -8.31
CA ASP A 121 11.49 -0.96 -9.04
C ASP A 121 10.43 -0.14 -9.82
N PRO A 122 10.19 1.13 -9.44
CA PRO A 122 9.15 1.98 -10.03
C PRO A 122 9.46 2.35 -11.49
N THR A 123 10.71 2.18 -11.94
CA THR A 123 11.10 2.54 -13.31
C THR A 123 10.42 1.66 -14.36
N TRP A 124 10.10 0.40 -14.02
CA TRP A 124 9.33 -0.47 -14.90
C TRP A 124 7.90 0.03 -15.09
N LEU A 125 7.27 0.48 -14.00
CA LEU A 125 5.93 1.04 -14.05
C LEU A 125 5.90 2.31 -14.92
N ALA A 126 6.78 3.27 -14.63
CA ALA A 126 6.88 4.50 -15.41
C ALA A 126 7.19 4.24 -16.89
N ARG A 127 8.00 3.21 -17.19
CA ARG A 127 8.34 2.82 -18.56
C ARG A 127 7.13 2.27 -19.33
N VAL A 128 6.35 1.37 -18.74
CA VAL A 128 5.23 0.73 -19.46
C VAL A 128 4.01 1.65 -19.57
N THR A 129 3.80 2.53 -18.60
CA THR A 129 2.66 3.45 -18.59
C THR A 129 2.97 4.77 -19.32
N GLY A 130 4.24 5.19 -19.36
CA GLY A 130 4.61 6.53 -19.80
C GLY A 130 4.19 7.63 -18.83
N VAL A 131 3.73 7.26 -17.64
CA VAL A 131 3.16 8.14 -16.61
C VAL A 131 4.15 8.29 -15.46
N THR A 132 4.21 9.48 -14.87
CA THR A 132 5.04 9.75 -13.70
C THR A 132 4.66 8.81 -12.54
N THR A 133 5.67 8.16 -11.96
CA THR A 133 5.51 7.29 -10.79
C THR A 133 6.26 7.88 -9.60
N VAL A 134 5.54 8.15 -8.51
CA VAL A 134 6.08 8.56 -7.20
C VAL A 134 6.20 7.32 -6.32
N SER A 135 7.28 7.23 -5.54
CA SER A 135 7.56 6.08 -4.65
C SER A 135 8.44 6.52 -3.47
N HIS A 136 8.84 5.57 -2.61
CA HIS A 136 9.72 5.81 -1.44
C HIS A 136 9.12 6.74 -0.36
N PHE A 137 7.82 6.57 -0.10
CA PHE A 137 7.08 7.40 0.85
C PHE A 137 7.60 7.27 2.29
N ARG A 138 8.02 6.07 2.70
CA ARG A 138 8.47 5.81 4.07
C ARG A 138 9.86 6.37 4.31
N GLU A 139 10.75 6.27 3.33
CA GLU A 139 12.06 6.91 3.35
C GLU A 139 11.91 8.42 3.47
N GLY A 140 10.96 9.02 2.73
CA GLY A 140 10.62 10.44 2.86
C GLY A 140 10.30 10.84 4.30
N ASP A 141 9.39 10.13 4.96
CA ASP A 141 9.03 10.41 6.36
C ASP A 141 10.20 10.19 7.34
N LEU A 142 10.99 9.11 7.16
CA LEU A 142 12.17 8.87 7.99
C LEU A 142 13.21 10.00 7.87
N THR A 143 13.39 10.58 6.68
CA THR A 143 14.38 11.64 6.47
C THR A 143 14.05 12.95 7.19
N VAL A 144 12.77 13.17 7.53
CA VAL A 144 12.32 14.33 8.32
C VAL A 144 12.14 14.00 9.81
N GLY A 145 12.61 12.82 10.25
CA GLY A 145 12.58 12.40 11.65
C GLY A 145 11.31 11.66 12.07
N GLY A 146 10.45 11.29 11.12
CA GLY A 146 9.29 10.44 11.35
C GLY A 146 9.65 8.97 11.59
N GLN A 147 8.64 8.10 11.55
CA GLN A 147 8.78 6.65 11.79
C GLN A 147 8.65 5.84 10.50
N GLY A 148 8.31 6.45 9.36
CA GLY A 148 7.99 5.77 8.11
C GLY A 148 6.68 4.98 8.16
N ALA A 149 5.93 5.01 9.26
CA ALA A 149 4.69 4.27 9.47
C ALA A 149 3.94 4.75 10.75
N PRO A 150 2.61 4.62 10.81
CA PRO A 150 1.69 4.51 9.68
C PRO A 150 1.56 5.89 8.96
N LEU A 151 1.53 5.89 7.63
CA LEU A 151 1.34 7.13 6.83
C LEU A 151 -0.14 7.46 6.56
N VAL A 152 -1.03 6.51 6.86
CA VAL A 152 -2.48 6.59 6.65
C VAL A 152 -3.22 7.63 7.52
N PRO A 153 -2.76 8.05 8.73
CA PRO A 153 -3.51 8.99 9.57
C PRO A 153 -3.90 10.31 8.88
N PHE A 154 -3.08 10.81 7.95
CA PHE A 154 -3.44 12.00 7.17
C PHE A 154 -4.67 11.76 6.28
N PHE A 155 -4.76 10.59 5.64
CA PHE A 155 -5.95 10.23 4.86
C PHE A 155 -7.18 10.01 5.75
N HIS A 156 -7.00 9.39 6.92
CA HIS A 156 -8.06 9.26 7.92
C HIS A 156 -8.64 10.62 8.34
N TYR A 157 -7.78 11.63 8.52
CA TYR A 157 -8.20 13.00 8.81
C TYR A 157 -9.09 13.57 7.70
N LEU A 158 -8.66 13.47 6.43
CA LEU A 158 -9.45 13.92 5.28
C LEU A 158 -10.79 13.17 5.16
N LEU A 159 -10.81 11.88 5.46
CA LEU A 159 -12.03 11.07 5.46
C LEU A 159 -12.99 11.52 6.56
N ALA A 160 -12.49 11.80 7.77
CA ALA A 160 -13.31 12.28 8.86
C ALA A 160 -13.87 13.69 8.58
N GLU A 161 -13.10 14.59 7.97
CA GLU A 161 -13.62 15.90 7.53
C GLU A 161 -14.77 15.74 6.53
N ALA A 162 -14.69 14.78 5.61
CA ALA A 162 -15.73 14.51 4.61
C ALA A 162 -17.01 13.88 5.20
N LEU A 163 -16.95 13.25 6.37
CA LEU A 163 -18.05 12.48 7.00
C LEU A 163 -18.93 13.31 7.96
N ASP A 164 -18.97 14.64 7.81
CA ASP A 164 -19.91 15.59 8.47
C ASP A 164 -19.39 16.38 9.70
N GLY A 165 -18.14 16.85 9.62
CA GLY A 165 -17.65 17.98 10.42
C GLY A 165 -17.22 17.64 11.86
N SER A 166 -16.15 18.32 12.28
CA SER A 166 -15.34 18.21 13.52
C SER A 166 -16.01 18.03 14.90
N ASP A 167 -17.34 17.95 15.00
CA ASP A 167 -18.08 17.90 16.27
C ASP A 167 -18.40 16.48 16.75
N ILE A 168 -18.35 15.48 15.87
CA ILE A 168 -18.53 14.06 16.21
C ILE A 168 -17.19 13.34 16.06
N GLY A 169 -16.77 12.61 17.10
CA GLY A 169 -15.54 11.82 17.03
C GLY A 169 -15.71 10.62 16.09
N VAL A 170 -14.80 10.45 15.13
CA VAL A 170 -14.79 9.35 14.16
C VAL A 170 -13.73 8.31 14.55
N ALA A 171 -14.12 7.05 14.69
CA ALA A 171 -13.19 5.93 14.87
C ALA A 171 -13.14 5.09 13.60
N ILE A 172 -11.95 4.94 13.02
CA ILE A 172 -11.67 4.06 11.89
C ILE A 172 -10.95 2.84 12.44
N LEU A 173 -11.52 1.65 12.23
CA LEU A 173 -10.97 0.37 12.67
C LEU A 173 -10.59 -0.45 11.44
N ASN A 174 -9.30 -0.77 11.31
CA ASN A 174 -8.79 -1.66 10.28
C ASN A 174 -8.51 -3.03 10.89
N LEU A 175 -9.08 -4.09 10.30
CA LEU A 175 -8.92 -5.48 10.73
C LEU A 175 -8.12 -6.26 9.68
N GLY A 176 -6.81 -6.06 9.66
CA GLY A 176 -5.88 -6.87 8.87
C GLY A 176 -5.44 -8.12 9.63
N GLY A 177 -4.18 -8.55 9.47
CA GLY A 177 -3.60 -9.58 10.35
C GLY A 177 -3.54 -9.12 11.82
N ILE A 178 -3.14 -7.87 12.02
CA ILE A 178 -3.23 -7.13 13.29
C ILE A 178 -4.28 -6.05 13.11
N GLY A 179 -5.19 -5.93 14.09
CA GLY A 179 -6.16 -4.85 14.13
C GLY A 179 -5.52 -3.55 14.61
N ASN A 180 -5.93 -2.43 14.04
CA ASN A 180 -5.54 -1.11 14.51
C ASN A 180 -6.68 -0.11 14.36
N PHE A 181 -6.67 0.92 15.20
CA PHE A 181 -7.65 2.00 15.11
C PHE A 181 -6.99 3.36 14.95
N THR A 182 -7.73 4.28 14.36
CA THR A 182 -7.50 5.73 14.43
C THR A 182 -8.78 6.38 14.92
N TYR A 183 -8.72 7.12 16.01
CA TYR A 183 -9.80 7.96 16.49
C TYR A 183 -9.45 9.43 16.26
N LEU A 184 -10.37 10.13 15.62
CA LEU A 184 -10.32 11.54 15.28
C LEU A 184 -11.45 12.22 16.04
N GLY A 185 -11.11 12.78 17.19
CA GLY A 185 -12.05 13.43 18.10
C GLY A 185 -12.10 14.95 17.96
N PRO A 186 -13.03 15.61 18.65
CA PRO A 186 -13.11 17.07 18.72
C PRO A 186 -11.79 17.70 19.20
N LYS A 187 -11.53 18.93 18.76
CA LYS A 187 -10.32 19.71 19.09
C LYS A 187 -9.01 19.04 18.64
N GLU A 188 -9.00 18.49 17.42
CA GLU A 188 -7.80 17.89 16.81
C GLU A 188 -7.23 16.71 17.60
N MET A 189 -8.04 16.03 18.41
CA MET A 189 -7.61 14.84 19.13
C MET A 189 -7.39 13.69 18.15
N VAL A 190 -6.15 13.24 18.00
CA VAL A 190 -5.81 12.05 17.21
C VAL A 190 -5.26 10.98 18.14
N LEU A 191 -5.92 9.83 18.21
CA LEU A 191 -5.43 8.63 18.87
C LEU A 191 -5.26 7.54 17.82
N ALA A 192 -4.13 6.83 17.83
CA ALA A 192 -3.93 5.67 16.99
C ALA A 192 -3.15 4.61 17.76
N SER A 193 -3.57 3.35 17.65
CA SER A 193 -2.88 2.22 18.26
C SER A 193 -3.29 0.92 17.59
N ASP A 194 -2.41 -0.07 17.67
CA ASP A 194 -2.77 -1.47 17.42
C ASP A 194 -3.71 -1.95 18.55
N THR A 195 -4.74 -2.71 18.18
CA THR A 195 -5.67 -3.36 19.13
C THR A 195 -5.24 -4.78 19.48
N GLY A 196 -4.33 -5.37 18.70
CA GLY A 196 -3.88 -6.76 18.83
C GLY A 196 -4.21 -7.61 17.60
N PRO A 197 -4.09 -8.95 17.68
CA PRO A 197 -4.41 -9.84 16.56
C PRO A 197 -5.84 -9.66 16.07
N ALA A 198 -6.01 -9.65 14.74
CA ALA A 198 -7.30 -9.70 14.07
C ALA A 198 -7.36 -11.00 13.24
N ASN A 199 -7.22 -10.92 11.92
CA ASN A 199 -7.41 -12.10 11.06
C ASN A 199 -6.24 -13.08 11.10
N LEU A 200 -5.04 -12.68 11.53
CA LEU A 200 -3.84 -13.53 11.48
C LEU A 200 -4.03 -14.91 12.13
N LEU A 201 -4.65 -14.95 13.32
CA LEU A 201 -4.85 -16.20 14.05
C LEU A 201 -6.00 -17.03 13.48
N ILE A 202 -7.03 -16.36 12.93
CA ILE A 202 -8.17 -17.00 12.27
C ILE A 202 -7.69 -17.67 10.98
N ASP A 203 -6.99 -16.92 10.15
CA ASP A 203 -6.39 -17.40 8.89
C ASP A 203 -5.45 -18.58 9.13
N GLN A 204 -4.61 -18.50 10.17
CA GLN A 204 -3.73 -19.61 10.56
C GLN A 204 -4.53 -20.86 10.96
N ALA A 205 -5.59 -20.70 11.77
CA ALA A 205 -6.43 -21.82 12.19
C ALA A 205 -7.16 -22.46 11.00
N VAL A 206 -7.70 -21.67 10.07
CA VAL A 206 -8.35 -22.17 8.85
C VAL A 206 -7.37 -22.94 7.98
N GLN A 207 -6.18 -22.39 7.75
CA GLN A 207 -5.15 -23.08 6.98
C GLN A 207 -4.73 -24.41 7.62
N GLU A 208 -4.64 -24.46 8.95
CA GLU A 208 -4.31 -25.69 9.68
C GLU A 208 -5.42 -26.74 9.57
N VAL A 209 -6.67 -26.36 9.85
CA VAL A 209 -7.83 -27.27 9.84
C VAL A 209 -8.14 -27.77 8.42
N THR A 210 -8.03 -26.91 7.42
CA THR A 210 -8.34 -27.26 6.02
C THR A 210 -7.14 -27.86 5.27
N ARG A 211 -5.97 -27.95 5.91
CA ARG A 211 -4.69 -28.36 5.30
C ARG A 211 -4.34 -27.49 4.09
N GLY A 212 -4.55 -26.18 4.23
CA GLY A 212 -4.25 -25.16 3.23
C GLY A 212 -5.17 -25.17 2.01
N LYS A 213 -6.36 -25.77 2.11
CA LYS A 213 -7.38 -25.67 1.05
C LYS A 213 -8.05 -24.30 1.05
N GLU A 214 -8.26 -23.73 2.24
CA GLU A 214 -8.78 -22.39 2.44
C GLU A 214 -7.72 -21.55 3.17
N LEU A 215 -7.75 -20.24 2.93
CA LEU A 215 -6.76 -19.31 3.48
C LEU A 215 -7.30 -18.45 4.61
N TYR A 216 -8.63 -18.28 4.69
CA TYR A 216 -9.38 -17.47 5.66
C TYR A 216 -10.81 -18.03 5.82
N ASP A 217 -11.52 -17.61 6.87
CA ASP A 217 -12.92 -18.00 7.18
C ASP A 217 -13.88 -17.03 6.49
N GLU A 218 -14.73 -17.52 5.58
CA GLU A 218 -15.66 -16.70 4.77
C GLU A 218 -16.96 -16.33 5.51
#